data_AF-A0A3C1GET8-F1
#
_entry.id   AF-A0A3C1GET8-F1
#
_cell.length_a   1.000
_cell.length_b   1.000
_cell.length_c   1.000
_cell.angle_alpha   90.00
_cell.angle_beta   90.00
_cell.angle_gamma   90.00
#
_symmetry.space_group_name_H-M   'P 1'
#
loop_
_entity.id
_entity.type
_entity.pdbx_description
1 polymer ?
#
loop_
_entity_poly.entity_id
_entity_poly.type
_entity_poly.pdbx_seq_one_letter_code
_entity_poly.pdbx_strand_id
1 'polypeptide(L)'
;MIPALEILRARGPELSVQAPWQFFWATGLLSSFLDNAPTYLAFLALAQGLGLTNDVVGVSHEVLAAISVGAVFMGASTYVGNAPNFMIKAMVEQSGVKMPTFLGYMGYSAAILLPLFVVLTFLLF
;
A
#
# COMPACT_ATOMS: atom_id res chain seq x y z
N MET A 1 -3.46 9.94 13.40
CA MET A 1 -2.21 9.73 12.64
C MET A 1 -1.00 10.39 13.32
N ILE A 2 -0.96 11.71 13.53
CA ILE A 2 0.26 12.46 13.96
C ILE A 2 1.13 11.74 15.03
N PRO A 3 0.63 11.28 16.20
CA PRO A 3 1.49 10.65 17.20
C PRO A 3 2.21 9.37 16.74
N ALA A 4 1.59 8.60 15.83
CA ALA A 4 2.22 7.42 15.24
C ALA A 4 3.36 7.80 14.29
N LEU A 5 3.23 8.91 13.55
CA LEU A 5 4.29 9.41 12.66
C LEU A 5 5.51 9.87 13.46
N GLU A 6 5.30 10.51 14.62
CA GLU A 6 6.41 10.91 15.51
C GLU A 6 7.12 9.71 16.14
N ILE A 7 6.38 8.66 16.52
CA ILE A 7 6.98 7.39 16.99
C ILE A 7 7.82 6.74 15.88
N LEU A 8 7.30 6.66 14.65
CA LEU A 8 8.03 6.11 13.51
C LEU A 8 9.27 6.94 13.13
N ARG A 9 9.24 8.27 13.32
CA ARG A 9 10.41 9.15 13.15
C ARG A 9 11.47 8.93 14.24
N ALA A 10 11.05 8.89 15.50
CA ALA A 10 11.97 8.74 16.64
C ALA A 10 12.56 7.32 16.79
N ARG A 11 11.82 6.29 16.36
CA ARG A 11 12.18 4.87 16.52
C ARG A 11 12.37 4.11 15.21
N GLY A 12 12.38 4.78 14.06
CA GLY A 12 12.61 4.16 12.75
C GLY A 12 13.78 3.17 12.71
N PRO A 13 14.97 3.50 13.26
CA PRO A 13 16.11 2.58 13.34
C PRO A 13 15.87 1.29 14.15
N GLU A 14 14.91 1.27 15.09
CA GLU A 14 14.56 0.09 15.88
C GLU A 14 13.75 -0.93 15.07
N LEU A 15 13.05 -0.49 14.01
CA LEU A 15 12.08 -1.30 13.25
C LEU A 15 12.72 -2.30 12.27
N SER A 16 14.05 -2.28 12.10
CA SER A 16 14.80 -3.22 11.26
C SER A 16 14.43 -3.27 9.77
N VAL A 17 13.67 -2.29 9.27
CA VAL A 17 13.36 -2.11 7.84
C VAL A 17 14.46 -1.22 7.23
N GLN A 18 15.30 -1.81 6.38
CA GLN A 18 16.53 -1.19 5.85
C GLN A 18 16.65 -1.29 4.32
N ALA A 19 16.02 -2.29 3.67
CA ALA A 19 16.10 -2.52 2.22
C ALA A 19 14.76 -2.22 1.52
N PRO A 20 14.74 -1.77 0.24
CA PRO A 20 13.51 -1.43 -0.48
C PRO A 20 12.43 -2.52 -0.44
N TRP A 21 12.78 -3.78 -0.70
CA TRP A 21 11.80 -4.89 -0.64
C TRP A 21 11.11 -5.02 0.74
N GLN A 22 11.79 -4.67 1.83
CA GLN A 22 11.22 -4.71 3.18
C GLN A 22 10.18 -3.60 3.36
N PHE A 23 10.42 -2.41 2.81
CA PHE A 23 9.42 -1.34 2.77
C PHE A 23 8.21 -1.72 1.91
N PHE A 24 8.42 -2.34 0.74
CA PHE A 24 7.34 -2.82 -0.14
C PHE A 24 6.38 -3.76 0.60
N TRP A 25 6.90 -4.79 1.28
CA TRP A 25 6.09 -5.73 2.05
C TRP A 25 5.49 -5.10 3.31
N ALA A 26 6.26 -4.32 4.09
CA ALA A 26 5.77 -3.71 5.32
C ALA A 26 4.65 -2.67 5.08
N THR A 27 4.83 -1.79 4.09
CA THR A 27 3.80 -0.82 3.71
C THR A 27 2.58 -1.53 3.12
N GLY A 28 2.76 -2.52 2.25
CA GLY A 28 1.65 -3.20 1.60
C GLY A 28 0.79 -4.06 2.54
N LEU A 29 1.42 -4.75 3.51
CA LEU A 29 0.70 -5.46 4.58
C LEU A 29 -0.15 -4.52 5.43
N LEU A 30 0.28 -3.27 5.65
CA LEU A 30 -0.51 -2.25 6.35
C LEU A 30 -1.63 -1.69 5.45
N SER A 31 -1.32 -1.34 4.20
CA SER A 31 -2.28 -0.80 3.22
C SER A 31 -3.44 -1.77 2.94
N SER A 32 -3.20 -3.08 3.07
CA SER A 32 -4.22 -4.13 3.02
C SER A 32 -5.41 -3.89 3.97
N PHE A 33 -5.30 -2.99 4.96
CA PHE A 33 -6.32 -2.71 5.97
C PHE A 33 -6.63 -1.20 6.20
N LEU A 34 -6.01 -0.26 5.46
CA LEU A 34 -5.94 1.16 5.91
C LEU A 34 -6.31 2.24 4.86
N ASP A 35 -6.74 1.85 3.65
CA ASP A 35 -6.98 2.71 2.47
C ASP A 35 -5.72 3.19 1.72
N ASN A 36 -5.86 3.35 0.39
CA ASN A 36 -4.75 3.56 -0.55
C ASN A 36 -4.75 4.92 -1.24
N ALA A 37 -5.91 5.58 -1.27
CA ALA A 37 -6.17 6.79 -2.04
C ALA A 37 -6.35 7.97 -1.06
N PRO A 38 -7.08 9.04 -1.43
CA PRO A 38 -6.78 9.92 -2.54
C PRO A 38 -5.45 10.72 -2.35
N THR A 39 -4.63 10.30 -1.39
CA THR A 39 -3.47 11.02 -0.83
C THR A 39 -2.20 10.18 -0.93
N TYR A 40 -2.12 9.27 -1.90
CA TYR A 40 -1.19 9.65 -2.94
C TYR A 40 -1.62 10.92 -3.70
N LEU A 41 -2.79 10.87 -4.34
CA LEU A 41 -3.16 11.45 -5.64
C LEU A 41 -3.05 12.98 -5.84
N ALA A 42 -2.50 13.70 -4.87
CA ALA A 42 -1.50 14.74 -5.16
C ALA A 42 -0.13 14.13 -5.62
N PHE A 43 -0.12 12.93 -6.23
CA PHE A 43 1.07 12.04 -6.29
C PHE A 43 2.03 12.59 -7.33
N LEU A 44 3.17 13.12 -6.85
CA LEU A 44 4.07 13.93 -7.67
C LEU A 44 3.40 15.16 -8.33
N ALA A 45 2.14 15.47 -7.99
CA ALA A 45 1.37 16.56 -8.61
C ALA A 45 1.78 17.94 -8.05
N LEU A 46 2.13 17.97 -6.76
CA LEU A 46 3.11 18.95 -6.27
C LEU A 46 4.51 18.53 -6.72
N ALA A 47 4.91 17.32 -6.35
CA ALA A 47 6.31 16.94 -6.17
C ALA A 47 7.08 16.69 -7.49
N GLN A 48 8.01 17.56 -7.88
CA GLN A 48 8.25 18.90 -7.37
C GLN A 48 8.34 19.83 -8.59
N GLY A 49 7.31 20.67 -8.81
CA GLY A 49 7.19 21.72 -9.85
C GLY A 49 8.17 22.89 -9.67
N LEU A 50 9.40 22.50 -9.33
CA LEU A 50 10.50 23.22 -8.70
C LEU A 50 11.84 22.67 -9.24
N GLY A 51 11.85 21.55 -9.98
CA GLY A 51 12.96 21.12 -10.84
C GLY A 51 14.16 20.52 -10.11
N LEU A 52 13.94 19.50 -9.27
CA LEU A 52 14.98 18.93 -8.40
C LEU A 52 15.36 17.48 -8.76
N THR A 53 16.44 17.00 -8.13
CA THR A 53 17.29 15.88 -8.55
C THR A 53 16.95 14.55 -7.84
N ASN A 54 17.90 13.59 -7.81
CA ASN A 54 17.67 12.16 -7.57
C ASN A 54 16.96 11.76 -6.25
N ASP A 55 17.02 12.57 -5.19
CA ASP A 55 16.36 12.26 -3.91
C ASP A 55 15.02 12.98 -3.79
N VAL A 56 13.96 12.22 -3.52
CA VAL A 56 12.59 12.74 -3.47
C VAL A 56 12.10 12.77 -2.02
N VAL A 57 11.88 13.98 -1.50
CA VAL A 57 11.42 14.23 -0.11
C VAL A 57 12.36 13.61 0.96
N GLY A 58 13.66 13.57 0.67
CA GLY A 58 14.69 13.08 1.61
C GLY A 58 14.74 11.56 1.77
N VAL A 59 14.18 10.83 0.81
CA VAL A 59 14.20 9.36 0.72
C VAL A 59 14.76 8.96 -0.64
N SER A 60 15.53 7.88 -0.71
CA SER A 60 16.06 7.38 -1.99
C SER A 60 14.93 6.96 -2.92
N HIS A 61 15.20 7.02 -4.23
CA HIS A 61 14.21 6.67 -5.24
C HIS A 61 13.67 5.24 -5.07
N GLU A 62 14.53 4.25 -4.73
CA GLU A 62 14.10 2.85 -4.58
C GLU A 62 13.21 2.64 -3.35
N VAL A 63 13.53 3.28 -2.22
CA VAL A 63 12.72 3.17 -0.99
C VAL A 63 11.37 3.87 -1.17
N LEU A 64 11.35 5.05 -1.81
CA LEU A 64 10.09 5.73 -2.11
C LEU A 64 9.24 4.92 -3.10
N ALA A 65 9.84 4.34 -4.14
CA ALA A 65 9.16 3.45 -5.07
C ALA A 65 8.59 2.21 -4.36
N ALA A 66 9.34 1.59 -3.44
CA ALA A 66 8.88 0.44 -2.66
C ALA A 66 7.64 0.74 -1.81
N ILE A 67 7.67 1.85 -1.04
CA ILE A 67 6.52 2.33 -0.26
C ILE A 67 5.33 2.58 -1.20
N SER A 68 5.59 3.19 -2.35
CA SER A 68 4.56 3.59 -3.32
C SER A 68 3.84 2.39 -3.94
N VAL A 69 4.60 1.43 -4.47
CA VAL A 69 4.09 0.22 -5.12
C VAL A 69 3.43 -0.70 -4.09
N GLY A 70 4.00 -0.81 -2.88
CA GLY A 70 3.46 -1.62 -1.78
C GLY A 70 2.07 -1.14 -1.35
N ALA A 71 1.91 0.17 -1.13
CA ALA A 71 0.62 0.75 -0.77
C ALA A 71 -0.46 0.44 -1.82
N VAL A 72 -0.25 0.88 -3.07
CA VAL A 72 -1.30 0.79 -4.11
C VAL A 72 -1.68 -0.65 -4.43
N PHE A 73 -0.70 -1.55 -4.58
CA PHE A 73 -0.99 -2.90 -5.04
C PHE A 73 -1.57 -3.80 -3.94
N MET A 74 -1.11 -3.68 -2.69
CA MET A 74 -1.54 -4.59 -1.63
C MET A 74 -2.88 -4.20 -0.96
N GLY A 75 -3.33 -2.95 -1.04
CA GLY A 75 -4.68 -2.57 -0.55
C GLY A 75 -5.85 -3.28 -1.26
N ALA A 76 -5.61 -3.91 -2.41
CA ALA A 76 -6.56 -4.84 -3.04
C ALA A 76 -6.75 -6.17 -2.28
N SER A 77 -5.92 -6.47 -1.27
CA SER A 77 -5.95 -7.74 -0.53
C SER A 77 -7.17 -7.90 0.37
N THR A 78 -7.87 -6.83 0.76
CA THR A 78 -9.11 -6.93 1.55
C THR A 78 -10.18 -5.93 1.11
N TYR A 79 -11.43 -6.16 1.52
CA TYR A 79 -12.51 -5.20 1.29
C TYR A 79 -12.30 -3.84 1.98
N VAL A 80 -11.45 -3.74 3.01
CA VAL A 80 -11.22 -2.48 3.75
C VAL A 80 -9.86 -1.84 3.42
N GLY A 81 -9.02 -2.49 2.62
CA GLY A 81 -7.74 -1.94 2.16
C GLY A 81 -7.86 -0.85 1.09
N ASN A 82 -9.05 -0.66 0.51
CA ASN A 82 -9.35 0.49 -0.35
C ASN A 82 -10.87 0.75 -0.36
N ALA A 83 -11.30 2.00 -0.18
CA ALA A 83 -12.72 2.37 -0.05
C ALA A 83 -13.63 1.87 -1.21
N PRO A 84 -13.20 1.85 -2.49
CA PRO A 84 -13.98 1.28 -3.58
C PRO A 84 -14.25 -0.23 -3.43
N ASN A 85 -13.37 -1.00 -2.77
CA ASN A 85 -13.57 -2.44 -2.58
C ASN A 85 -14.81 -2.70 -1.71
N PHE A 86 -14.96 -1.93 -0.63
CA PHE A 86 -16.13 -1.97 0.24
C PHE A 86 -17.40 -1.46 -0.48
N MET A 87 -17.28 -0.36 -1.23
CA MET A 87 -18.39 0.22 -1.99
C MET A 87 -18.95 -0.75 -3.04
N ILE A 88 -18.08 -1.40 -3.82
CA ILE A 88 -18.48 -2.40 -4.83
C ILE A 88 -19.13 -3.60 -4.16
N LYS A 89 -18.57 -4.10 -3.04
CA LYS A 89 -19.19 -5.18 -2.25
C LYS A 89 -20.62 -4.83 -1.85
N ALA A 90 -20.84 -3.65 -1.28
CA ALA A 90 -22.15 -3.20 -0.84
C ALA A 90 -23.16 -3.08 -1.99
N MET A 91 -22.76 -2.53 -3.14
CA MET A 91 -23.61 -2.44 -4.34
C MET A 91 -24.02 -3.82 -4.88
N VAL A 92 -23.11 -4.79 -4.88
CA VAL A 92 -23.37 -6.15 -5.36
C VAL A 92 -24.27 -6.93 -4.38
N GLU A 93 -24.08 -6.76 -3.07
CA GLU A 93 -24.97 -7.33 -2.05
C GLU A 93 -26.38 -6.70 -2.08
N GLN A 94 -26.48 -5.38 -2.29
CA GLN A 94 -27.76 -4.69 -2.50
C GLN A 94 -28.48 -5.19 -3.77
N SER A 95 -27.73 -5.65 -4.77
CA SER A 95 -28.25 -6.28 -5.99
C SER A 95 -28.65 -7.76 -5.80
N GLY A 96 -28.65 -8.28 -4.56
CA GLY A 96 -29.05 -9.64 -4.22
C GLY A 96 -27.99 -10.72 -4.45
N VAL A 97 -26.78 -10.34 -4.89
CA VAL A 97 -25.68 -11.28 -5.13
C VAL A 97 -24.87 -11.46 -3.85
N LYS A 98 -24.71 -12.71 -3.40
CA LYS A 98 -23.96 -13.04 -2.18
C LYS A 98 -22.46 -12.89 -2.41
N MET A 99 -21.87 -11.82 -1.86
CA MET A 99 -20.42 -11.62 -1.86
C MET A 99 -19.72 -12.54 -0.84
N PRO A 100 -18.44 -12.91 -1.06
CA PRO A 100 -17.62 -13.59 -0.06
C PRO A 100 -17.54 -12.82 1.26
N THR A 101 -17.37 -13.53 2.38
CA THR A 101 -17.07 -12.92 3.68
C THR A 101 -15.72 -12.21 3.67
N PHE A 102 -15.43 -11.36 4.67
CA PHE A 102 -14.16 -10.64 4.75
C PHE A 102 -12.92 -11.55 4.66
N LEU A 103 -12.91 -12.64 5.45
CA LEU A 103 -11.82 -13.63 5.41
C LEU A 103 -11.86 -14.51 4.15
N GLY A 104 -13.04 -14.79 3.60
CA GLY A 104 -13.18 -15.52 2.34
C GLY A 104 -12.59 -14.74 1.15
N TYR A 105 -12.84 -13.43 1.08
CA TYR A 105 -12.23 -12.54 0.10
C TYR A 105 -10.72 -12.41 0.32
N MET A 106 -10.27 -12.24 1.57
CA MET A 106 -8.84 -12.18 1.92
C MET A 106 -8.07 -13.45 1.50
N GLY A 107 -8.65 -14.64 1.70
CA GLY A 107 -8.03 -15.89 1.25
C GLY A 107 -7.96 -15.99 -0.29
N TYR A 108 -9.04 -15.59 -0.97
CA TYR A 108 -9.12 -15.56 -2.43
C TYR A 108 -8.13 -14.57 -3.06
N SER A 109 -8.07 -13.34 -2.56
CA SER A 109 -7.15 -12.30 -3.01
C SER A 109 -5.70 -12.69 -2.73
N ALA A 110 -5.38 -13.17 -1.52
CA ALA A 110 -4.03 -13.58 -1.16
C ALA A 110 -3.50 -14.71 -2.05
N ALA A 111 -4.33 -15.70 -2.38
CA ALA A 111 -3.94 -16.82 -3.25
C ALA A 111 -3.56 -16.36 -4.68
N ILE A 112 -4.12 -15.24 -5.16
CA ILE A 112 -3.85 -14.69 -6.50
C ILE A 112 -2.73 -13.63 -6.44
N LEU A 113 -2.74 -12.77 -5.42
CA LEU A 113 -1.90 -11.58 -5.34
C LEU A 113 -0.54 -11.82 -4.68
N LEU A 114 -0.42 -12.72 -3.68
CA LEU A 114 0.88 -12.99 -3.06
C LEU A 114 1.93 -13.52 -4.05
N PRO A 115 1.63 -14.44 -4.98
CA PRO A 115 2.57 -14.84 -6.03
C PRO A 115 3.03 -13.66 -6.90
N LEU A 116 2.12 -12.74 -7.22
CA LEU A 116 2.43 -11.54 -8.00
C LEU A 116 3.31 -10.56 -7.21
N PHE A 117 3.06 -10.38 -5.91
CA PHE A 117 3.90 -9.55 -5.05
C PHE A 117 5.31 -10.12 -4.86
N VAL A 118 5.45 -11.46 -4.79
CA VAL A 118 6.77 -12.12 -4.80
C VAL A 118 7.50 -11.88 -6.13
N VAL A 119 6.83 -12.05 -7.27
CA VAL A 119 7.42 -11.76 -8.59
C VAL A 119 7.81 -10.28 -8.72
N LEU A 120 6.95 -9.35 -8.31
CA LEU A 120 7.22 -7.91 -8.30
C LEU A 120 8.38 -7.54 -7.36
N THR A 121 8.61 -8.30 -6.29
CA THR A 121 9.77 -8.08 -5.41
C THR A 121 11.06 -8.23 -6.22
N PHE A 122 11.24 -9.36 -6.92
CA PHE A 122 12.44 -9.64 -7.72
C PHE A 122 12.56 -8.82 -9.02
N LEU A 123 11.50 -8.14 -9.46
CA LEU A 123 11.51 -7.29 -10.65
C LEU A 123 11.80 -5.81 -10.36
N LEU A 124 11.73 -5.40 -9.09
CA LEU A 124 11.80 -3.99 -8.69
C LEU A 124 12.85 -3.69 -7.61
N PHE A 125 13.29 -4.68 -6.82
CA PHE A 125 14.11 -4.51 -5.61
C PHE A 125 15.17 -5.62 -5.41
#